data_AF-A0A3M0WRZ2-F1
#
_entry.id   AF-A0A3M0WRZ2-F1
#
_cell.length_a   1.000
_cell.length_b   1.000
_cell.length_c   1.000
_cell.angle_alpha   90.00
_cell.angle_beta   90.00
_cell.angle_gamma   90.00
#
_symmetry.space_group_name_H-M   'P 1'
#
loop_
_entity.id
_entity.type
_entity.pdbx_description
1 polymer ?
#
loop_
_entity_poly.entity_id
_entity_poly.type
_entity_poly.pdbx_seq_one_letter_code
_entity_poly.pdbx_strand_id
1 'polypeptide(L)'
;MVYFVLYIVLITELLIVITERDELQEVEHQIRDKMISTLAEMYKTPIILSVPDKMSDYNLASKEPKRVVFTPIGLNSEQEKKNVKYFIDMAEGSKAPRGWPEGGISTENQTEDFMIEAENGNAVFVAKFKNAGKFVFSVRCVVERVLPDYLPEKLLEELKHEIGEANLHQESEPVEFTVNAKRIGGLKKKEVKFSL
;
A
#
# COMPACT_ATOMS: atom_id res chain seq x y z
N MET A 1 16.10 72.00 11.33
CA MET A 1 16.68 70.83 12.03
C MET A 1 15.62 69.81 12.44
N VAL A 2 14.56 70.18 13.18
CA VAL A 2 13.55 69.22 13.67
C VAL A 2 12.89 68.38 12.56
N TYR A 3 12.49 68.99 11.44
CA TYR A 3 11.93 68.27 10.28
C TYR A 3 12.90 67.30 9.61
N PHE A 4 14.21 67.60 9.64
CA PHE A 4 15.24 66.74 9.08
C PHE A 4 15.45 65.49 9.94
N VAL A 5 15.44 65.65 11.26
CA VAL A 5 15.49 64.53 12.22
C VAL A 5 14.27 63.62 12.07
N LEU A 6 13.07 64.20 11.93
CA LEU A 6 11.84 63.44 11.67
C LEU A 6 11.89 62.62 10.38
N TYR A 7 12.45 63.17 9.30
CA TYR A 7 12.63 62.44 8.04
C TYR A 7 13.59 61.26 8.16
N ILE A 8 14.70 61.44 8.90
CA ILE A 8 15.65 60.36 9.16
C ILE A 8 14.98 59.24 9.96
N VAL A 9 14.26 59.58 11.03
CA VAL A 9 13.53 58.60 11.84
C VAL A 9 12.52 57.84 10.99
N LEU A 10 11.76 58.53 10.13
CA LEU A 10 10.79 57.89 9.24
C LEU A 10 11.45 56.90 8.27
N ILE A 11 12.59 57.27 7.67
CA ILE A 11 13.33 56.40 6.75
C ILE A 11 13.90 55.19 7.49
N THR A 12 14.44 55.36 8.69
CA THR A 12 14.98 54.25 9.47
C THR A 12 13.90 53.27 9.90
N GLU A 13 12.74 53.76 10.35
CA GLU A 13 11.59 52.89 10.69
C GLU A 13 11.07 52.14 9.45
N LEU A 14 10.97 52.83 8.31
CA LEU A 14 10.57 52.19 7.05
C LEU A 14 11.56 51.09 6.63
N LEU A 15 12.87 51.34 6.78
CA LEU A 15 13.91 50.35 6.51
C LEU A 15 13.77 49.13 7.42
N ILE A 16 13.58 49.34 8.74
CA ILE A 16 13.38 48.26 9.72
C ILE A 16 12.19 47.39 9.31
N VAL A 17 11.04 48.01 9.01
CA VAL A 17 9.82 47.30 8.58
C VAL A 17 10.05 46.50 7.29
N ILE A 18 10.82 47.04 6.33
CA ILE A 18 11.15 46.31 5.10
C ILE A 18 12.06 45.11 5.42
N THR A 19 13.12 45.28 6.22
CA THR A 19 13.99 44.16 6.61
C THR A 19 13.25 43.09 7.38
N GLU A 20 12.40 43.45 8.36
CA GLU A 20 11.60 42.47 9.10
C GLU A 20 10.65 41.70 8.18
N ARG A 21 10.03 42.40 7.22
CA ARG A 21 9.18 41.76 6.22
C ARG A 21 9.98 40.79 5.35
N ASP A 22 11.14 41.18 4.86
CA ASP A 22 11.96 40.35 3.98
C ASP A 22 12.46 39.09 4.72
N GLU A 23 12.90 39.23 5.97
CA GLU A 23 13.27 38.11 6.84
C GLU A 23 12.09 37.15 7.06
N LEU A 24 10.90 37.68 7.32
CA LEU A 24 9.69 36.86 7.47
C LEU A 24 9.34 36.11 6.18
N GLN A 25 9.49 36.75 5.01
CA GLN A 25 9.26 36.10 3.72
C GLN A 25 10.28 34.98 3.47
N GLU A 26 11.55 35.20 3.79
CA GLU A 26 12.58 34.16 3.65
C GLU A 26 12.29 32.96 4.55
N VAL A 27 11.91 33.20 5.81
CA VAL A 27 11.52 32.12 6.74
C VAL A 27 10.29 31.37 6.22
N GLU A 28 9.29 32.07 5.69
CA GLU A 28 8.10 31.45 5.10
C GLU A 28 8.47 30.55 3.91
N HIS A 29 9.36 31.02 3.03
CA HIS A 29 9.89 30.22 1.92
C HIS A 29 10.61 28.96 2.41
N GLN A 30 11.50 29.08 3.40
CA GLN A 30 12.21 27.92 3.95
C GLN A 30 11.26 26.89 4.58
N ILE A 31 10.19 27.34 5.26
CA ILE A 31 9.20 26.44 5.84
C ILE A 31 8.42 25.73 4.74
N ARG A 32 8.00 26.47 3.71
CA ARG A 32 7.27 25.93 2.56
C ARG A 32 8.09 24.87 1.83
N ASP A 33 9.35 25.17 1.52
CA ASP A 33 10.23 24.26 0.78
C ASP A 33 10.47 22.98 1.59
N LYS A 34 10.70 23.11 2.91
CA LYS A 34 10.83 21.94 3.80
C LYS A 34 9.55 21.11 3.89
N MET A 35 8.38 21.77 3.90
CA MET A 35 7.10 21.08 3.91
C MET A 35 6.90 20.28 2.62
N ILE A 36 7.15 20.90 1.45
CA ILE A 36 7.04 20.24 0.15
C ILE A 36 8.03 19.09 0.05
N SER A 37 9.29 19.29 0.41
CA SER A 37 10.32 18.25 0.33
C SER A 37 9.99 17.05 1.22
N THR A 38 9.51 17.30 2.44
CA THR A 38 9.11 16.24 3.38
C THR A 38 7.92 15.46 2.84
N LEU A 39 6.91 16.15 2.31
CA LEU A 39 5.77 15.50 1.66
C LEU A 39 6.23 14.67 0.46
N ALA A 40 7.09 15.22 -0.40
CA ALA A 40 7.60 14.53 -1.58
C ALA A 40 8.38 13.25 -1.21
N GLU A 41 9.19 13.28 -0.16
CA GLU A 41 9.89 12.10 0.36
C GLU A 41 8.93 11.01 0.86
N MET A 42 7.83 11.38 1.52
CA MET A 42 6.81 10.42 1.93
C MET A 42 6.17 9.71 0.72
N TYR A 43 5.93 10.42 -0.38
CA TYR A 43 5.39 9.83 -1.61
C TYR A 43 6.41 8.98 -2.37
N LYS A 44 7.71 9.27 -2.25
CA LYS A 44 8.80 8.47 -2.82
C LYS A 44 9.05 7.16 -2.06
N THR A 45 8.46 7.00 -0.89
CA THR A 45 8.58 5.75 -0.12
C THR A 45 7.88 4.62 -0.88
N PRO A 46 8.59 3.51 -1.19
CA PRO A 46 8.03 2.42 -1.96
C PRO A 46 6.93 1.68 -1.20
N ILE A 47 5.98 1.11 -1.93
CA ILE A 47 4.93 0.27 -1.35
C ILE A 47 5.45 -1.14 -1.19
N ILE A 48 5.30 -1.66 0.03
CA ILE A 48 5.74 -3.00 0.38
C ILE A 48 4.50 -3.81 0.75
N LEU A 49 4.28 -4.93 0.06
CA LEU A 49 3.22 -5.85 0.41
C LEU A 49 3.71 -6.86 1.46
N SER A 50 2.97 -7.00 2.55
CA SER A 50 3.23 -7.99 3.59
C SER A 50 2.21 -9.11 3.55
N VAL A 51 2.70 -10.36 3.61
CA VAL A 51 1.90 -11.57 3.71
C VAL A 51 2.36 -12.34 4.96
N PRO A 52 1.67 -12.21 6.11
CA PRO A 52 2.10 -12.84 7.36
C PRO A 52 2.15 -14.37 7.27
N ASP A 53 1.14 -14.96 6.63
CA ASP A 53 1.00 -16.41 6.48
C ASP A 53 1.58 -16.91 5.14
N LYS A 54 2.90 -16.85 4.98
CA LYS A 54 3.59 -17.29 3.74
C LYS A 54 3.36 -18.77 3.42
N MET A 55 3.08 -19.61 4.41
CA MET A 55 2.77 -21.02 4.20
C MET A 55 1.62 -21.41 5.10
N SER A 56 0.60 -22.03 4.52
CA SER A 56 -0.59 -22.42 5.24
C SER A 56 -1.13 -23.78 4.77
N ASP A 57 -1.65 -24.56 5.71
CA ASP A 57 -2.34 -25.80 5.40
C ASP A 57 -3.86 -25.55 5.32
N TYR A 58 -4.51 -26.22 4.37
CA TYR A 58 -5.96 -26.19 4.18
C TYR A 58 -6.53 -27.60 4.15
N ASN A 59 -7.56 -27.84 4.96
CA ASN A 59 -8.29 -29.10 4.92
C ASN A 59 -9.43 -29.01 3.89
N LEU A 60 -9.39 -29.86 2.86
CA LEU A 60 -10.44 -29.97 1.85
C LEU A 60 -11.80 -30.41 2.40
N ALA A 61 -11.85 -31.00 3.60
CA ALA A 61 -13.10 -31.33 4.28
C ALA A 61 -13.68 -30.14 5.09
N SER A 62 -12.98 -29.00 5.14
CA SER A 62 -13.46 -27.80 5.81
C SER A 62 -14.64 -27.20 5.07
N LYS A 63 -15.66 -26.74 5.82
CA LYS A 63 -16.74 -25.92 5.28
C LYS A 63 -16.31 -24.46 5.07
N GLU A 64 -15.29 -24.03 5.80
CA GLU A 64 -14.77 -22.67 5.72
C GLU A 64 -13.73 -22.56 4.59
N PRO A 65 -13.77 -21.49 3.79
CA PRO A 65 -12.76 -21.22 2.78
C PRO A 65 -11.42 -20.88 3.45
N LYS A 66 -10.31 -21.12 2.74
CA LYS A 66 -9.01 -20.64 3.21
C LYS A 66 -8.97 -19.12 3.06
N ARG A 67 -8.52 -18.44 4.10
CA ARG A 67 -8.27 -17.00 4.12
C ARG A 67 -6.77 -16.75 4.29
N VAL A 68 -6.21 -15.84 3.48
CA VAL A 68 -4.84 -15.35 3.57
C VAL A 68 -4.89 -13.82 3.53
N VAL A 69 -4.26 -13.16 4.51
CA VAL A 69 -4.31 -11.70 4.66
C VAL A 69 -3.10 -11.06 3.99
N PHE A 70 -3.33 -9.94 3.31
CA PHE A 70 -2.33 -9.08 2.71
C PHE A 70 -2.46 -7.66 3.26
N THR A 71 -1.32 -7.07 3.61
CA THR A 71 -1.26 -5.71 4.17
C THR A 71 -0.22 -4.90 3.41
N PRO A 72 -0.63 -3.84 2.69
CA PRO A 72 0.29 -2.91 2.05
C PRO A 72 0.82 -1.94 3.09
N ILE A 73 2.13 -1.71 3.05
CA ILE A 73 2.86 -0.78 3.90
C ILE A 73 3.30 0.39 3.03
N GLY A 74 3.24 1.60 3.59
CA GLY A 74 3.64 2.82 2.90
C GLY A 74 2.51 3.58 2.21
N LEU A 75 1.25 3.28 2.51
CA LEU A 75 0.10 4.10 2.12
C LEU A 75 -0.03 5.34 3.03
N ASN A 76 -0.21 6.50 2.43
CA ASN A 76 -0.15 7.80 3.10
C ASN A 76 -1.53 8.43 3.34
N SER A 77 -2.59 7.96 2.66
CA SER A 77 -3.94 8.53 2.80
C SER A 77 -5.05 7.49 2.79
N GLU A 78 -6.23 7.88 3.31
CA GLU A 78 -7.44 7.04 3.25
C GLU A 78 -7.96 6.87 1.82
N GLN A 79 -7.71 7.84 0.93
CA GLN A 79 -8.03 7.71 -0.48
C GLN A 79 -7.14 6.66 -1.15
N GLU A 80 -5.84 6.64 -0.84
CA GLU A 80 -4.94 5.59 -1.33
C GLU A 80 -5.40 4.20 -0.89
N LYS A 81 -5.78 4.04 0.39
CA LYS A 81 -6.33 2.78 0.92
C LYS A 81 -7.58 2.30 0.18
N LYS A 82 -8.42 3.19 -0.32
CA LYS A 82 -9.62 2.84 -1.11
C LYS A 82 -9.29 2.43 -2.54
N ASN A 83 -8.20 2.93 -3.09
CA ASN A 83 -7.85 2.77 -4.50
C ASN A 83 -6.81 1.66 -4.75
N VAL A 84 -6.32 0.99 -3.70
CA VAL A 84 -5.38 -0.13 -3.88
C VAL A 84 -6.04 -1.27 -4.64
N LYS A 85 -5.40 -1.69 -5.73
CA LYS A 85 -5.80 -2.87 -6.51
C LYS A 85 -4.85 -4.01 -6.23
N TYR A 86 -5.42 -5.20 -6.04
CA TYR A 86 -4.68 -6.42 -5.78
C TYR A 86 -4.75 -7.36 -6.96
N PHE A 87 -3.64 -8.04 -7.22
CA PHE A 87 -3.51 -9.03 -8.27
C PHE A 87 -2.85 -10.27 -7.68
N ILE A 88 -3.46 -11.43 -7.92
CA ILE A 88 -2.93 -12.73 -7.51
C ILE A 88 -2.84 -13.60 -8.75
N ASP A 89 -1.65 -14.12 -9.00
CA ASP A 89 -1.42 -15.12 -10.04
C ASP A 89 -0.71 -16.35 -9.45
N MET A 90 -0.52 -17.38 -10.26
CA MET A 90 0.32 -18.52 -9.93
C MET A 90 1.79 -18.12 -10.03
N ALA A 91 2.61 -18.53 -9.06
CA ALA A 91 4.05 -18.37 -9.15
C ALA A 91 4.61 -19.20 -10.33
N GLU A 92 5.75 -18.78 -10.88
CA GLU A 92 6.36 -19.44 -12.05
C GLU A 92 6.60 -20.93 -11.79
N GLY A 93 6.20 -21.79 -12.74
CA GLY A 93 6.32 -23.25 -12.61
C GLY A 93 5.33 -23.91 -11.64
N SER A 94 4.38 -23.16 -11.07
CA SER A 94 3.39 -23.69 -10.13
C SER A 94 2.17 -24.29 -10.83
N LYS A 95 1.56 -25.29 -10.19
CA LYS A 95 0.34 -25.93 -10.71
C LYS A 95 -0.88 -25.12 -10.28
N ALA A 96 -1.72 -24.72 -11.22
CA ALA A 96 -2.97 -24.03 -10.91
C ALA A 96 -3.99 -24.97 -10.22
N PRO A 97 -4.73 -24.50 -9.20
CA PRO A 97 -5.84 -25.25 -8.64
C PRO A 97 -7.00 -25.35 -9.66
N ARG A 98 -7.87 -26.35 -9.49
CA ARG A 98 -9.00 -26.54 -10.41
C ARG A 98 -9.96 -25.36 -10.29
N GLY A 99 -10.27 -24.72 -11.43
CA GLY A 99 -11.15 -23.55 -11.48
C GLY A 99 -10.42 -22.22 -11.37
N TRP A 100 -9.08 -22.22 -11.35
CA TRP A 100 -8.30 -21.00 -11.43
C TRP A 100 -8.45 -20.35 -12.83
N PRO A 101 -8.74 -19.05 -12.92
CA PRO A 101 -8.84 -18.34 -14.19
C PRO A 101 -7.47 -18.16 -14.86
N GLU A 102 -7.45 -18.13 -16.19
CA GLU A 102 -6.24 -17.80 -16.96
C GLU A 102 -5.83 -16.35 -16.71
N GLY A 103 -4.56 -16.12 -16.36
CA GLY A 103 -4.04 -14.79 -16.03
C GLY A 103 -4.31 -14.32 -14.59
N GLY A 104 -4.80 -15.19 -13.71
CA GLY A 104 -4.98 -14.90 -12.29
C GLY A 104 -6.28 -14.15 -11.96
N ILE A 105 -6.37 -13.67 -10.72
CA ILE A 105 -7.50 -12.89 -10.22
C ILE A 105 -7.06 -11.49 -9.81
N SER A 106 -7.99 -10.54 -9.89
CA SER A 106 -7.82 -9.20 -9.37
C SER A 106 -9.01 -8.81 -8.50
N THR A 107 -8.94 -7.65 -7.85
CA THR A 107 -10.10 -7.10 -7.12
C THR A 107 -11.35 -6.97 -8.00
N GLU A 108 -11.19 -6.78 -9.31
CA GLU A 108 -12.28 -6.61 -10.28
C GLU A 108 -12.66 -7.92 -11.00
N ASN A 109 -11.71 -8.84 -11.16
CA ASN A 109 -11.90 -10.11 -11.87
C ASN A 109 -11.73 -11.29 -10.91
N GLN A 110 -12.86 -11.81 -10.40
CA GLN A 110 -12.92 -12.84 -9.37
C GLN A 110 -13.79 -14.02 -9.83
N THR A 111 -13.67 -15.15 -9.14
CA THR A 111 -14.49 -16.34 -9.38
C THR A 111 -15.22 -16.75 -8.09
N GLU A 112 -16.25 -17.60 -8.19
CA GLU A 112 -16.97 -18.07 -6.99
C GLU A 112 -16.09 -18.81 -5.97
N ASP A 113 -15.02 -19.45 -6.44
CA ASP A 113 -14.09 -20.22 -5.62
C ASP A 113 -12.87 -19.40 -5.15
N PHE A 114 -12.52 -18.34 -5.87
CA PHE A 114 -11.32 -17.52 -5.61
C PHE A 114 -11.67 -16.03 -5.68
N MET A 115 -11.63 -15.38 -4.53
CA MET A 115 -12.05 -14.00 -4.33
C MET A 115 -10.98 -13.20 -3.58
N ILE A 116 -11.02 -11.88 -3.77
CA ILE A 116 -10.22 -10.91 -3.01
C ILE A 116 -11.18 -9.95 -2.34
N GLU A 117 -11.27 -10.05 -1.01
CA GLU A 117 -12.04 -9.13 -0.17
C GLU A 117 -11.10 -8.00 0.29
N ALA A 118 -11.25 -6.81 -0.29
CA ALA A 118 -10.45 -5.63 0.09
C ALA A 118 -11.22 -4.74 1.08
N GLU A 119 -10.58 -4.38 2.20
CA GLU A 119 -11.16 -3.53 3.23
C GLU A 119 -10.08 -2.63 3.86
N ASN A 120 -10.34 -1.32 3.91
CA ASN A 120 -9.46 -0.31 4.54
C ASN A 120 -7.99 -0.39 4.09
N GLY A 121 -7.77 -0.63 2.80
CA GLY A 121 -6.44 -0.79 2.22
C GLY A 121 -5.84 -2.17 2.40
N ASN A 122 -6.36 -3.05 3.26
CA ASN A 122 -5.93 -4.44 3.35
C ASN A 122 -6.72 -5.31 2.37
N ALA A 123 -6.23 -6.52 2.10
CA ALA A 123 -6.97 -7.51 1.34
C ALA A 123 -6.90 -8.91 1.97
N VAL A 124 -7.95 -9.69 1.74
CA VAL A 124 -8.03 -11.09 2.13
C VAL A 124 -8.29 -11.92 0.88
N PHE A 125 -7.35 -12.81 0.56
CA PHE A 125 -7.59 -13.86 -0.42
C PHE A 125 -8.46 -14.96 0.20
N VAL A 126 -9.60 -15.20 -0.42
CA VAL A 126 -10.57 -16.22 -0.01
C VAL A 126 -10.59 -17.31 -1.07
N ALA A 127 -10.19 -18.53 -0.70
CA ALA A 127 -10.00 -19.63 -1.63
C ALA A 127 -10.73 -20.92 -1.19
N LYS A 128 -11.50 -21.50 -2.10
CA LYS A 128 -12.17 -22.81 -1.96
C LYS A 128 -11.53 -23.83 -2.90
N PHE A 129 -10.59 -24.59 -2.35
CA PHE A 129 -9.89 -25.61 -3.14
C PHE A 129 -10.75 -26.84 -3.38
N LYS A 130 -10.85 -27.29 -4.64
CA LYS A 130 -11.59 -28.51 -5.03
C LYS A 130 -10.69 -29.74 -5.12
N ASN A 131 -9.38 -29.56 -5.24
CA ASN A 131 -8.39 -30.62 -5.38
C ASN A 131 -7.24 -30.47 -4.38
N ALA A 132 -6.63 -31.60 -4.02
CA ALA A 132 -5.44 -31.62 -3.18
C ALA A 132 -4.21 -31.21 -3.98
N GLY A 133 -3.30 -30.51 -3.33
CA GLY A 133 -2.10 -30.01 -3.98
C GLY A 133 -1.34 -29.00 -3.11
N LYS A 134 -0.11 -28.73 -3.51
CA LYS A 134 0.66 -27.58 -3.06
C LYS A 134 0.53 -26.50 -4.13
N PHE A 135 -0.11 -25.39 -3.79
CA PHE A 135 -0.34 -24.27 -4.68
C PHE A 135 0.52 -23.10 -4.20
N VAL A 136 1.32 -22.54 -5.10
CA VAL A 136 2.15 -21.37 -4.81
C VAL A 136 1.61 -20.22 -5.64
N PHE A 137 1.21 -19.17 -4.95
CA PHE A 137 0.64 -17.97 -5.52
C PHE A 137 1.65 -16.84 -5.40
N SER A 138 1.57 -15.90 -6.33
CA SER A 138 2.29 -14.63 -6.30
C SER A 138 1.28 -13.51 -6.22
N VAL A 139 1.39 -12.64 -5.21
CA VAL A 139 0.51 -11.48 -5.03
C VAL A 139 1.31 -10.19 -5.16
N ARG A 140 0.71 -9.21 -5.84
CA ARG A 140 1.21 -7.84 -5.93
C ARG A 140 0.06 -6.85 -5.75
N CYS A 141 0.37 -5.64 -5.33
CA CYS A 141 -0.57 -4.53 -5.31
C CYS A 141 -0.09 -3.36 -6.15
N VAL A 142 -1.06 -2.64 -6.70
CA VAL A 142 -0.84 -1.38 -7.44
C VAL A 142 -1.65 -0.30 -6.73
N VAL A 143 -1.04 0.86 -6.51
CA VAL A 143 -1.74 2.05 -6.05
C VAL A 143 -1.51 3.21 -7.00
N GLU A 144 -2.55 4.01 -7.13
CA GLU A 144 -2.47 5.37 -7.64
C GLU A 144 -2.43 6.32 -6.43
N ARG A 145 -1.30 6.99 -6.22
CA ARG A 145 -1.09 7.94 -5.13
C ARG A 145 -1.97 9.16 -5.36
N VAL A 146 -2.69 9.56 -4.32
CA VAL A 146 -3.61 10.70 -4.39
C VAL A 146 -2.97 11.87 -3.64
N LEU A 147 -2.69 12.95 -4.37
CA LEU A 147 -2.16 14.19 -3.80
C LEU A 147 -3.19 14.84 -2.85
N PRO A 148 -2.73 15.55 -1.81
CA PRO A 148 -3.62 16.18 -0.84
C PRO A 148 -4.46 17.31 -1.46
N ASP A 149 -5.77 17.27 -1.27
CA ASP A 149 -6.72 18.26 -1.82
C ASP A 149 -6.71 19.61 -1.10
N TYR A 150 -6.11 19.68 0.09
CA TYR A 150 -5.98 20.92 0.88
C TYR A 150 -4.87 21.86 0.41
N LEU A 151 -3.95 21.41 -0.45
CA LEU A 151 -2.88 22.26 -0.95
C LEU A 151 -3.37 23.15 -2.11
N PRO A 152 -2.99 24.44 -2.14
CA PRO A 152 -3.21 25.30 -3.29
C PRO A 152 -2.56 24.75 -4.57
N GLU A 153 -3.15 25.04 -5.74
CA GLU A 153 -2.70 24.54 -7.05
C GLU A 153 -1.20 24.71 -7.28
N LYS A 154 -0.63 25.88 -6.97
CA LYS A 154 0.79 26.14 -7.15
C LYS A 154 1.68 25.18 -6.33
N LEU A 155 1.31 24.90 -5.07
CA LEU A 155 2.06 23.98 -4.22
C LEU A 155 1.85 22.52 -4.65
N LEU A 156 0.68 22.20 -5.22
CA LEU A 156 0.42 20.89 -5.81
C LEU A 156 1.29 20.64 -7.05
N GLU A 157 1.47 21.64 -7.90
CA GLU A 157 2.37 21.54 -9.06
C GLU A 157 3.83 21.35 -8.63
N GLU A 158 4.30 22.14 -7.65
CA GLU A 158 5.64 22.01 -7.07
C GLU A 158 5.84 20.62 -6.43
N LEU A 159 4.87 20.16 -5.64
CA LEU A 159 4.89 18.83 -5.04
C LEU A 159 4.89 17.71 -6.10
N LYS A 160 4.04 17.82 -7.13
CA LYS A 160 3.98 16.85 -8.23
C LYS A 160 5.31 16.78 -8.98
N HIS A 161 5.93 17.93 -9.22
CA HIS A 161 7.24 18.03 -9.86
C HIS A 161 8.33 17.34 -9.01
N GLU A 162 8.34 17.57 -7.70
CA GLU A 162 9.32 16.93 -6.80
C GLU A 162 9.10 15.42 -6.64
N ILE A 163 7.85 14.96 -6.60
CA ILE A 163 7.51 13.54 -6.51
C ILE A 163 7.92 12.81 -7.80
N GLY A 164 7.62 13.39 -8.96
CA GLY A 164 7.80 12.78 -10.27
C GLY A 164 6.71 11.75 -10.60
N GLU A 165 6.33 11.67 -11.88
CA GLU A 165 5.16 10.88 -12.32
C GLU A 165 5.26 9.38 -12.01
N ALA A 166 6.47 8.82 -12.05
CA ALA A 166 6.71 7.41 -11.74
C ALA A 166 6.35 7.03 -10.29
N ASN A 167 6.42 7.99 -9.36
CA ASN A 167 6.10 7.73 -7.96
C ASN A 167 4.60 7.88 -7.66
N LEU A 168 3.81 8.42 -8.60
CA LEU A 168 2.36 8.49 -8.47
C LEU A 168 1.68 7.15 -8.79
N HIS A 169 2.31 6.31 -9.60
CA HIS A 169 1.84 4.96 -9.91
C HIS A 169 2.86 3.95 -9.41
N GLN A 170 2.61 3.41 -8.22
CA GLN A 170 3.52 2.45 -7.60
C GLN A 170 2.95 1.06 -7.61
N GLU A 171 3.82 0.12 -7.92
CA GLU A 171 3.56 -1.32 -7.86
C GLU A 171 4.51 -1.93 -6.83
N SER A 172 3.97 -2.80 -5.97
CA SER A 172 4.79 -3.56 -5.04
C SER A 172 5.50 -4.71 -5.75
N GLU A 173 6.70 -5.06 -5.29
CA GLU A 173 7.33 -6.33 -5.66
C GLU A 173 6.39 -7.53 -5.36
N PRO A 174 6.37 -8.55 -6.23
CA PRO A 174 5.54 -9.72 -6.03
C PRO A 174 5.99 -10.51 -4.79
N VAL A 175 5.01 -10.93 -3.97
CA VAL A 175 5.24 -11.74 -2.78
C VAL A 175 4.60 -13.11 -2.96
N GLU A 176 5.41 -14.15 -2.81
CA GLU A 176 4.92 -15.52 -2.91
C GLU A 176 4.36 -16.04 -1.58
N PHE A 177 3.27 -16.80 -1.67
CA PHE A 177 2.73 -17.58 -0.56
C PHE A 177 2.22 -18.94 -1.02
N THR A 178 2.25 -19.91 -0.11
CA THR A 178 1.90 -21.31 -0.38
C THR A 178 0.67 -21.73 0.41
N VAL A 179 -0.27 -22.39 -0.28
CA VAL A 179 -1.38 -23.10 0.34
C VAL A 179 -1.27 -24.60 0.04
N ASN A 180 -1.15 -25.42 1.08
CA ASN A 180 -1.17 -26.87 0.97
C ASN A 180 -2.59 -27.39 1.22
N ALA A 181 -3.33 -27.69 0.17
CA ALA A 181 -4.64 -28.32 0.29
C ALA A 181 -4.48 -29.83 0.44
N LYS A 182 -4.93 -30.39 1.57
CA LYS A 182 -4.90 -31.83 1.86
C LYS A 182 -6.28 -32.29 2.34
N ARG A 183 -6.64 -33.55 2.06
CA ARG A 183 -7.79 -34.19 2.72
C ARG A 183 -7.32 -34.73 4.06
N ILE A 184 -7.72 -34.10 5.16
CA ILE A 184 -7.49 -34.64 6.50
C ILE A 184 -8.79 -35.35 6.89
N GLY A 185 -8.83 -36.66 6.61
CA GLY A 185 -10.01 -37.51 6.81
C GLY A 185 -9.65 -38.98 6.75
N GLY A 186 -9.24 -39.53 7.90
CA GLY A 186 -9.01 -40.95 8.11
C GLY A 186 -8.45 -41.17 9.51
N LEU A 187 -9.26 -41.66 10.44
CA LEU A 187 -8.79 -42.19 11.72
C LEU A 187 -7.64 -43.17 11.42
N LYS A 188 -6.41 -42.86 11.86
CA LYS A 188 -5.42 -43.92 12.06
C LYS A 188 -5.98 -44.81 13.17
N LYS A 189 -6.61 -45.94 12.82
CA LYS A 189 -6.86 -47.02 13.77
C LYS A 189 -5.50 -47.42 14.35
N LYS A 190 -5.20 -46.98 15.58
CA LYS A 190 -4.16 -47.59 16.39
C LYS A 190 -4.65 -49.00 16.68
N GLU A 191 -4.00 -50.00 16.10
CA GLU A 191 -4.12 -51.37 16.61
C GLU A 191 -3.60 -51.37 18.04
N VAL A 192 -4.53 -51.52 18.99
CA VAL A 192 -4.18 -51.86 20.37
C VAL A 192 -3.87 -53.35 20.34
N LYS A 193 -2.57 -53.69 20.36
CA LYS A 193 -2.16 -55.06 20.67
C LYS A 193 -2.48 -55.32 22.14
N PHE A 194 -3.52 -56.10 22.41
CA PHE A 194 -3.66 -56.77 23.68
C PHE A 194 -2.67 -57.94 23.69
N SER A 195 -1.64 -57.85 24.52
CA SER A 195 -0.82 -59.00 24.91
C SER A 195 -1.57 -59.76 26.02
N LEU A 196 -1.93 -61.02 25.71
CA LEU A 196 -2.40 -62.04 26.66
C LEU A 196 -1.27 -62.47 27.58
#